data_AF-A0A6L9Z294-F1
#
_entry.id   AF-A0A6L9Z294-F1
#
_cell.length_a   1.000
_cell.length_b   1.000
_cell.length_c   1.000
_cell.angle_alpha   90.00
_cell.angle_beta   90.00
_cell.angle_gamma   90.00
#
_symmetry.space_group_name_H-M   'P 1'
#
loop_
_entity.id
_entity.type
_entity.pdbx_description
1 polymer ?
#
loop_
_entity_poly.entity_id
_entity_poly.type
_entity_poly.pdbx_seq_one_letter_code
_entity_poly.pdbx_strand_id
1 'polypeptide(L)'
;TPLAELYDLVLTYDYESLNTSIVENAKLLKQRLQAVGLGENHGKILHIVAHSMGGLVSRWFIEREGGNQVVGHLIMLGTPNAGCPWSTVEDLALATLSIGLNGLSEFTWPVPVMGMLLKAINRFVDEIETIDISLDQMHPGSEFLQQLAASPDPKVPYSIIAGNTSIIPAALKAEANQTFSPLQRLMQKLFDKAVDLAFFEQPNDIAVTVQSIKSLGSDRNPQPKIQEIGCDNLVYFTEPVGLTALSQAVIQSLKNNSDFGATTTTKTTTVANPVVNDITNNSSGNKALKWWIIGVVGVLVAASIGWLIVKQSNKTQPSNQSQPSQNLSQ
;
A
#
# COMPACT_ATOMS: atom_id res chain seq x y z
N THR A 1 -7.65 15.57 6.10
CA THR A 1 -8.22 15.96 4.81
C THR A 1 -8.68 14.71 4.08
N PRO A 2 -9.96 14.59 3.74
CA PRO A 2 -10.45 13.52 2.87
C PRO A 2 -9.65 13.45 1.56
N LEU A 3 -9.34 12.24 1.06
CA LEU A 3 -8.61 12.06 -0.20
C LEU A 3 -9.33 12.72 -1.39
N ALA A 4 -10.67 12.76 -1.38
CA ALA A 4 -11.49 13.38 -2.41
C ALA A 4 -11.35 14.91 -2.49
N GLU A 5 -10.77 15.56 -1.46
CA GLU A 5 -10.41 16.98 -1.52
C GLU A 5 -9.02 17.21 -2.14
N LEU A 6 -8.24 16.14 -2.33
CA LEU A 6 -6.85 16.18 -2.80
C LEU A 6 -6.66 15.56 -4.18
N TYR A 7 -7.49 14.58 -4.55
CA TYR A 7 -7.47 13.91 -5.85
C TYR A 7 -8.87 13.79 -6.43
N ASP A 8 -8.97 14.01 -7.74
CA ASP A 8 -10.21 13.80 -8.50
C ASP A 8 -10.53 12.32 -8.76
N LEU A 9 -9.52 11.44 -8.63
CA LEU A 9 -9.63 10.02 -8.94
C LEU A 9 -8.75 9.17 -8.02
N VAL A 10 -9.30 8.08 -7.50
CA VAL A 10 -8.58 7.01 -6.80
C VAL A 10 -8.78 5.71 -7.57
N LEU A 11 -7.68 5.08 -7.96
CA LEU A 11 -7.67 3.78 -8.61
C LEU A 11 -7.08 2.74 -7.67
N THR A 12 -7.67 1.55 -7.66
CA THR A 12 -7.10 0.37 -6.99
C THR A 12 -6.50 -0.55 -8.04
N TYR A 13 -5.32 -1.09 -7.76
CA TYR A 13 -4.67 -2.07 -8.60
C TYR A 13 -4.45 -3.35 -7.80
N ASP A 14 -5.34 -4.31 -8.01
CA ASP A 14 -5.20 -5.66 -7.49
C ASP A 14 -4.35 -6.48 -8.46
N TYR A 15 -3.38 -7.20 -7.93
CA TYR A 15 -2.48 -8.04 -8.71
C TYR A 15 -2.25 -9.37 -8.00
N GLU A 16 -1.88 -10.39 -8.76
CA GLU A 16 -1.61 -11.72 -8.24
C GLU A 16 -0.19 -11.72 -7.64
N SER A 17 -0.06 -12.05 -6.36
CA SER A 17 1.18 -11.79 -5.60
C SER A 17 2.02 -13.03 -5.32
N LEU A 18 1.55 -14.24 -5.65
CA LEU A 18 2.20 -15.49 -5.25
C LEU A 18 2.96 -16.10 -6.44
N ASN A 19 2.25 -16.30 -7.55
CA ASN A 19 2.75 -17.04 -8.71
C ASN A 19 3.19 -16.13 -9.88
N THR A 20 2.91 -14.84 -9.79
CA THR A 20 3.29 -13.84 -10.78
C THR A 20 4.46 -13.02 -10.26
N SER A 21 5.62 -13.09 -10.93
CA SER A 21 6.82 -12.35 -10.53
C SER A 21 6.55 -10.83 -10.38
N ILE A 22 7.34 -10.17 -9.54
CA ILE A 22 7.29 -8.71 -9.33
C ILE A 22 7.51 -7.95 -10.64
N VAL A 23 8.43 -8.45 -11.48
CA VAL A 23 8.71 -7.90 -12.82
C VAL A 23 7.49 -7.97 -13.72
N GLU A 24 6.80 -9.12 -13.74
CA GLU A 24 5.61 -9.29 -14.57
C GLU A 24 4.45 -8.43 -14.06
N ASN A 25 4.25 -8.38 -12.75
CA ASN A 25 3.27 -7.47 -12.14
C ASN A 25 3.56 -6.00 -12.48
N ALA A 26 4.82 -5.58 -12.56
CA ALA A 26 5.19 -4.21 -12.95
C ALA A 26 4.86 -3.92 -14.42
N LYS A 27 5.05 -4.91 -15.32
CA LYS A 27 4.65 -4.81 -16.72
C LYS A 27 3.12 -4.78 -16.87
N LEU A 28 2.41 -5.58 -16.10
CA LEU A 28 0.95 -5.56 -16.06
C LEU A 28 0.42 -4.23 -15.53
N LEU A 29 1.03 -3.66 -14.49
CA LEU A 29 0.70 -2.31 -14.01
C LEU A 29 0.84 -1.27 -15.12
N LYS A 30 1.97 -1.28 -15.84
CA LYS A 30 2.19 -0.41 -17.00
C LYS A 30 1.08 -0.55 -18.05
N GLN A 31 0.75 -1.78 -18.45
CA GLN A 31 -0.30 -2.05 -19.43
C GLN A 31 -1.67 -1.54 -18.96
N ARG A 32 -2.01 -1.75 -17.68
CA ARG A 32 -3.28 -1.29 -17.11
C ARG A 32 -3.39 0.22 -17.06
N LEU A 33 -2.32 0.91 -16.67
CA LEU A 33 -2.25 2.38 -16.69
C LEU A 33 -2.42 2.92 -18.12
N GLN A 34 -1.69 2.35 -19.10
CA GLN A 34 -1.83 2.72 -20.50
C GLN A 34 -3.25 2.50 -21.02
N ALA A 35 -3.89 1.38 -20.67
CA ALA A 35 -5.25 1.05 -21.10
C ALA A 35 -6.32 2.05 -20.60
N VAL A 36 -6.04 2.76 -19.50
CA VAL A 36 -6.93 3.82 -18.97
C VAL A 36 -6.46 5.24 -19.31
N GLY A 37 -5.52 5.38 -20.26
CA GLY A 37 -5.02 6.67 -20.73
C GLY A 37 -3.98 7.32 -19.81
N LEU A 38 -3.39 6.57 -18.88
CA LEU A 38 -2.28 7.00 -18.01
C LEU A 38 -0.93 6.48 -18.55
N GLY A 39 -0.69 6.69 -19.85
CA GLY A 39 0.61 6.46 -20.48
C GLY A 39 1.52 7.69 -20.45
N GLU A 40 2.62 7.68 -21.18
CA GLU A 40 3.48 8.86 -21.33
C GLU A 40 2.67 10.07 -21.83
N ASN A 41 3.00 11.26 -21.31
CA ASN A 41 2.34 12.52 -21.68
C ASN A 41 0.82 12.59 -21.40
N HIS A 42 0.31 11.82 -20.42
CA HIS A 42 -1.12 11.86 -20.06
C HIS A 42 -1.61 13.20 -19.48
N GLY A 43 -0.70 14.14 -19.16
CA GLY A 43 -1.03 15.51 -18.74
C GLY A 43 -1.75 15.60 -17.39
N LYS A 44 -1.50 14.65 -16.47
CA LYS A 44 -2.10 14.60 -15.13
C LYS A 44 -0.99 14.43 -14.09
N ILE A 45 -1.35 14.55 -12.82
CA ILE A 45 -0.50 14.13 -11.70
C ILE A 45 -0.92 12.70 -11.32
N LEU A 46 0.00 11.74 -11.45
CA LEU A 46 -0.22 10.37 -10.99
C LEU A 46 0.70 10.09 -9.80
N HIS A 47 0.12 9.81 -8.64
CA HIS A 47 0.85 9.30 -7.48
C HIS A 47 0.50 7.84 -7.24
N ILE A 48 1.48 7.06 -6.80
CA ILE A 48 1.28 5.68 -6.39
C ILE A 48 1.40 5.60 -4.87
N VAL A 49 0.40 5.01 -4.22
CA VAL A 49 0.48 4.57 -2.83
C VAL A 49 0.58 3.05 -2.85
N ALA A 50 1.68 2.51 -2.32
CA ALA A 50 2.01 1.10 -2.41
C ALA A 50 2.34 0.54 -1.03
N HIS A 51 1.82 -0.65 -0.75
CA HIS A 51 2.05 -1.37 0.51
C HIS A 51 2.88 -2.62 0.26
N SER A 52 3.82 -2.91 1.17
CA SER A 52 4.62 -4.13 1.16
C SER A 52 5.25 -4.37 -0.23
N MET A 53 5.08 -5.56 -0.81
CA MET A 53 5.57 -5.95 -2.14
C MET A 53 5.11 -5.02 -3.27
N GLY A 54 3.95 -4.35 -3.12
CA GLY A 54 3.46 -3.39 -4.11
C GLY A 54 4.44 -2.24 -4.35
N GLY A 55 5.25 -1.90 -3.35
CA GLY A 55 6.31 -0.90 -3.52
C GLY A 55 7.42 -1.40 -4.45
N LEU A 56 7.80 -2.68 -4.39
CA LEU A 56 8.77 -3.27 -5.31
C LEU A 56 8.23 -3.37 -6.75
N VAL A 57 6.95 -3.74 -6.91
CA VAL A 57 6.24 -3.69 -8.21
C VAL A 57 6.29 -2.27 -8.78
N SER A 58 5.97 -1.28 -7.96
CA SER A 58 5.95 0.12 -8.36
C SER A 58 7.33 0.66 -8.69
N ARG A 59 8.34 0.29 -7.90
CA ARG A 59 9.74 0.67 -8.15
C ARG A 59 10.25 0.05 -9.45
N TRP A 60 9.99 -1.23 -9.71
CA TRP A 60 10.38 -1.83 -10.99
C TRP A 60 9.72 -1.11 -12.16
N PHE A 61 8.42 -0.82 -12.06
CA PHE A 61 7.70 -0.06 -13.07
C PHE A 61 8.36 1.31 -13.33
N ILE A 62 8.64 2.06 -12.28
CA ILE A 62 9.23 3.41 -12.36
C ILE A 62 10.68 3.39 -12.86
N GLU A 63 11.50 2.53 -12.28
CA GLU A 63 12.95 2.55 -12.44
C GLU A 63 13.42 1.78 -13.68
N ARG A 64 12.63 0.83 -14.20
CA ARG A 64 13.05 -0.10 -15.25
C ARG A 64 12.10 -0.16 -16.46
N GLU A 65 10.81 0.12 -16.27
CA GLU A 65 9.80 0.00 -17.33
C GLU A 65 9.32 1.35 -17.89
N GLY A 66 10.03 2.44 -17.59
CA GLY A 66 9.72 3.80 -18.07
C GLY A 66 8.60 4.49 -17.29
N GLY A 67 8.19 3.96 -16.15
CA GLY A 67 7.18 4.58 -15.28
C GLY A 67 7.62 5.92 -14.70
N ASN A 68 8.92 6.25 -14.71
CA ASN A 68 9.42 7.57 -14.35
C ASN A 68 8.90 8.72 -15.23
N GLN A 69 8.40 8.42 -16.44
CA GLN A 69 7.76 9.40 -17.33
C GLN A 69 6.26 9.59 -17.04
N VAL A 70 5.71 8.77 -16.14
CA VAL A 70 4.26 8.67 -15.87
C VAL A 70 3.96 9.05 -14.42
N VAL A 71 4.79 8.60 -13.48
CA VAL A 71 4.56 8.74 -12.04
C VAL A 71 5.23 10.00 -11.50
N GLY A 72 4.46 10.85 -10.83
CA GLY A 72 4.95 12.05 -10.17
C GLY A 72 5.45 11.84 -8.73
N HIS A 73 4.98 10.79 -8.03
CA HIS A 73 5.43 10.46 -6.66
C HIS A 73 5.12 9.00 -6.32
N LEU A 74 6.02 8.32 -5.60
CA LEU A 74 5.75 7.00 -5.01
C LEU A 74 5.76 7.08 -3.47
N ILE A 75 4.68 6.66 -2.83
CA ILE A 75 4.53 6.57 -1.38
C ILE A 75 4.51 5.08 -1.02
N MET A 76 5.50 4.64 -0.25
CA MET A 76 5.67 3.25 0.17
C MET A 76 5.40 3.07 1.65
N LEU A 77 4.69 1.99 2.01
CA LEU A 77 4.42 1.60 3.39
C LEU A 77 4.90 0.17 3.60
N GLY A 78 5.88 -0.04 4.50
CA GLY A 78 6.39 -1.38 4.82
C GLY A 78 7.04 -2.14 3.65
N THR A 79 7.48 -1.46 2.59
CA THR A 79 8.06 -2.12 1.41
C THR A 79 9.45 -2.70 1.73
N PRO A 80 9.70 -4.00 1.46
CA PRO A 80 11.00 -4.63 1.72
C PRO A 80 12.05 -4.25 0.66
N ASN A 81 12.53 -3.00 0.70
CA ASN A 81 13.44 -2.48 -0.32
C ASN A 81 14.82 -3.16 -0.34
N ALA A 82 15.27 -3.75 0.77
CA ALA A 82 16.43 -4.64 0.83
C ALA A 82 16.06 -6.12 1.06
N GLY A 83 14.78 -6.45 0.88
CA GLY A 83 14.24 -7.79 1.05
C GLY A 83 13.67 -8.09 2.44
N CYS A 84 13.03 -9.26 2.56
CA CYS A 84 12.52 -9.80 3.82
C CYS A 84 13.15 -11.17 4.09
N PRO A 85 13.47 -11.52 5.34
CA PRO A 85 14.25 -12.71 5.67
C PRO A 85 13.49 -14.04 5.51
N TRP A 86 12.21 -13.99 5.13
CA TRP A 86 11.34 -15.15 5.06
C TRP A 86 11.55 -15.90 3.74
N SER A 87 11.75 -17.21 3.83
CA SER A 87 12.04 -18.09 2.70
C SER A 87 10.82 -18.39 1.82
N THR A 88 9.62 -18.45 2.42
CA THR A 88 8.37 -18.75 1.72
C THR A 88 7.23 -17.86 2.20
N VAL A 89 6.12 -17.82 1.45
CA VAL A 89 4.96 -16.99 1.84
C VAL A 89 4.29 -17.63 3.04
N GLU A 90 4.31 -18.96 3.11
CA GLU A 90 3.91 -19.71 4.29
C GLU A 90 4.72 -19.28 5.52
N ASP A 91 6.05 -19.23 5.43
CA ASP A 91 6.90 -18.82 6.55
C ASP A 91 6.57 -17.40 7.02
N LEU A 92 6.46 -16.46 6.09
CA LEU A 92 6.07 -15.08 6.40
C LEU A 92 4.67 -15.02 7.03
N ALA A 93 3.69 -15.72 6.46
CA ALA A 93 2.30 -15.67 6.93
C ALA A 93 2.14 -16.36 8.29
N LEU A 94 2.77 -17.52 8.50
CA LEU A 94 2.79 -18.23 9.77
C LEU A 94 3.54 -17.45 10.85
N ALA A 95 4.67 -16.83 10.50
CA ALA A 95 5.42 -15.98 11.42
C ALA A 95 4.61 -14.77 11.84
N THR A 96 4.10 -14.03 10.87
CA THR A 96 3.25 -12.87 11.10
C THR A 96 2.06 -13.27 11.98
N LEU A 97 1.29 -14.29 11.60
CA LEU A 97 0.16 -14.79 12.39
C LEU A 97 0.55 -15.14 13.82
N SER A 98 1.68 -15.82 14.00
CA SER A 98 2.17 -16.17 15.33
C SER A 98 2.55 -14.95 16.15
N ILE A 99 3.23 -13.97 15.56
CA ILE A 99 3.60 -12.73 16.24
C ILE A 99 2.33 -11.97 16.67
N GLY A 100 1.34 -11.89 15.79
CA GLY A 100 0.03 -11.29 16.10
C GLY A 100 -0.72 -12.02 17.22
N LEU A 101 -0.80 -13.35 17.17
CA LEU A 101 -1.47 -14.17 18.19
C LEU A 101 -0.73 -14.20 19.54
N ASN A 102 0.58 -13.97 19.55
CA ASN A 102 1.38 -13.90 20.78
C ASN A 102 1.42 -12.49 21.38
N GLY A 103 0.64 -11.54 20.86
CA GLY A 103 0.47 -10.20 21.46
C GLY A 103 1.68 -9.28 21.29
N LEU A 104 2.59 -9.58 20.34
CA LEU A 104 3.67 -8.67 19.98
C LEU A 104 3.20 -7.55 19.03
N SER A 105 2.01 -7.73 18.43
CA SER A 105 1.26 -6.62 17.87
C SER A 105 0.46 -5.94 18.97
N GLU A 106 0.75 -4.67 19.22
CA GLU A 106 -0.07 -3.85 20.13
C GLU A 106 -1.41 -3.45 19.51
N PHE A 107 -1.59 -3.69 18.21
CA PHE A 107 -2.81 -3.37 17.48
C PHE A 107 -3.66 -4.62 17.28
N THR A 108 -4.97 -4.47 17.48
CA THR A 108 -5.94 -5.54 17.20
C THR A 108 -6.09 -5.68 15.70
N TRP A 109 -5.66 -6.81 15.15
CA TRP A 109 -5.77 -7.04 13.71
C TRP A 109 -7.24 -7.20 13.30
N PRO A 110 -7.70 -6.47 12.28
CA PRO A 110 -9.05 -6.63 11.75
C PRO A 110 -9.31 -8.07 11.28
N VAL A 111 -10.51 -8.60 11.55
CA VAL A 111 -10.92 -9.95 11.12
C VAL A 111 -10.66 -10.25 9.63
N PRO A 112 -10.90 -9.31 8.69
CA PRO A 112 -10.58 -9.56 7.28
C PRO A 112 -9.08 -9.81 7.03
N VAL A 113 -8.19 -9.09 7.73
CA VAL A 113 -6.74 -9.27 7.63
C VAL A 113 -6.35 -10.67 8.13
N MET A 114 -6.91 -11.08 9.26
CA MET A 114 -6.71 -12.42 9.81
C MET A 114 -7.18 -13.51 8.82
N GLY A 115 -8.35 -13.30 8.21
CA GLY A 115 -8.89 -14.21 7.19
C GLY A 115 -8.01 -14.29 5.94
N MET A 116 -7.39 -13.19 5.51
CA MET A 116 -6.45 -13.18 4.39
C MET A 116 -5.18 -13.96 4.70
N LEU A 117 -4.60 -13.79 5.89
CA LEU A 117 -3.41 -14.55 6.31
C LEU A 117 -3.69 -16.05 6.39
N LEU A 118 -4.81 -16.45 7.00
CA LEU A 118 -5.23 -17.85 7.05
C LEU A 118 -5.47 -18.43 5.66
N LYS A 119 -6.08 -17.65 4.77
CA LYS A 119 -6.28 -18.06 3.37
C LYS A 119 -4.95 -18.20 2.64
N ALA A 120 -3.98 -17.31 2.87
CA ALA A 120 -2.65 -17.44 2.29
C ALA A 120 -2.01 -18.77 2.74
N ILE A 121 -1.94 -19.02 4.05
CA ILE A 121 -1.41 -20.28 4.61
C ILE A 121 -2.09 -21.51 3.98
N ASN A 122 -3.42 -21.56 3.97
CA ASN A 122 -4.17 -22.70 3.43
C ASN A 122 -3.97 -22.87 1.91
N ARG A 123 -3.91 -21.77 1.16
CA ARG A 123 -3.72 -21.81 -0.29
C ARG A 123 -2.35 -22.41 -0.66
N PHE A 124 -1.32 -22.13 0.12
CA PHE A 124 0.00 -22.73 -0.07
C PHE A 124 0.00 -24.23 0.21
N VAL A 125 -0.69 -24.66 1.26
CA VAL A 125 -0.87 -26.10 1.56
C VAL A 125 -1.61 -26.83 0.42
N ASP A 126 -2.57 -26.16 -0.23
CA ASP A 126 -3.37 -26.72 -1.33
C ASP A 126 -2.66 -26.69 -2.70
N GLU A 127 -1.68 -25.80 -2.94
CA GLU A 127 -1.00 -25.58 -4.23
C GLU A 127 0.43 -26.18 -4.33
N ILE A 128 0.77 -27.23 -3.55
CA ILE A 128 2.12 -27.82 -3.58
C ILE A 128 2.38 -28.57 -4.91
N GLU A 129 3.21 -27.98 -5.78
CA GLU A 129 4.48 -28.62 -6.15
C GLU A 129 5.64 -27.65 -6.47
N THR A 130 5.50 -26.44 -7.05
CA THR A 130 6.70 -25.64 -7.40
C THR A 130 6.47 -24.14 -7.74
N ILE A 131 5.92 -23.27 -6.89
CA ILE A 131 5.88 -21.83 -7.25
C ILE A 131 5.93 -20.91 -6.02
N ASP A 132 7.06 -20.19 -5.84
CA ASP A 132 7.21 -19.08 -4.88
C ASP A 132 8.02 -17.91 -5.49
N ILE A 133 7.80 -17.65 -6.80
CA ILE A 133 8.62 -16.75 -7.65
C ILE A 133 8.75 -15.33 -7.06
N SER A 134 7.70 -14.80 -6.44
CA SER A 134 7.70 -13.42 -5.94
C SER A 134 8.48 -13.25 -4.64
N LEU A 135 8.52 -14.25 -3.77
CA LEU A 135 9.30 -14.16 -2.53
C LEU A 135 10.77 -14.47 -2.74
N ASP A 136 11.09 -15.38 -3.67
CA ASP A 136 12.47 -15.54 -4.14
C ASP A 136 13.04 -14.20 -4.61
N GLN A 137 12.21 -13.37 -5.25
CA GLN A 137 12.58 -12.02 -5.64
C GLN A 137 12.69 -11.03 -4.46
N MET A 138 12.02 -11.28 -3.33
CA MET A 138 12.15 -10.47 -2.11
C MET A 138 13.22 -10.97 -1.14
N HIS A 139 13.86 -12.11 -1.39
CA HIS A 139 14.96 -12.57 -0.55
C HIS A 139 16.14 -11.58 -0.58
N PRO A 140 16.77 -11.24 0.56
CA PRO A 140 17.96 -10.40 0.59
C PRO A 140 19.04 -10.93 -0.37
N GLY A 141 19.49 -10.07 -1.28
CA GLY A 141 20.49 -10.45 -2.28
C GLY A 141 19.94 -11.21 -3.49
N SER A 142 18.62 -11.33 -3.66
CA SER A 142 18.01 -11.85 -4.88
C SER A 142 18.49 -11.10 -6.13
N GLU A 143 18.51 -11.77 -7.28
CA GLU A 143 18.85 -11.12 -8.55
C GLU A 143 17.94 -9.92 -8.84
N PHE A 144 16.65 -10.04 -8.50
CA PHE A 144 15.69 -8.94 -8.63
C PHE A 144 16.12 -7.71 -7.82
N LEU A 145 16.43 -7.85 -6.53
CA LEU A 145 16.82 -6.71 -5.69
C LEU A 145 18.17 -6.13 -6.11
N GLN A 146 19.12 -6.96 -6.56
CA GLN A 146 20.39 -6.49 -7.11
C GLN A 146 20.17 -5.66 -8.39
N GLN A 147 19.34 -6.16 -9.31
CA GLN A 147 19.00 -5.44 -10.54
C GLN A 147 18.23 -4.15 -10.26
N LEU A 148 17.33 -4.15 -9.28
CA LEU A 148 16.58 -2.97 -8.88
C LEU A 148 17.50 -1.93 -8.20
N ALA A 149 18.40 -2.36 -7.33
CA ALA A 149 19.40 -1.49 -6.69
C ALA A 149 20.39 -0.88 -7.69
N ALA A 150 20.68 -1.58 -8.79
CA ALA A 150 21.52 -1.10 -9.88
C ALA A 150 20.79 -0.14 -10.85
N SER A 151 19.50 0.13 -10.65
CA SER A 151 18.74 1.04 -11.52
C SER A 151 19.27 2.48 -11.39
N PRO A 152 19.31 3.25 -12.51
CA PRO A 152 19.64 4.65 -12.44
C PRO A 152 18.59 5.41 -11.61
N ASP A 153 18.98 6.55 -11.04
CA ASP A 153 18.06 7.41 -10.31
C ASP A 153 16.88 7.84 -11.20
N PRO A 154 15.63 7.45 -10.88
CA PRO A 154 14.46 7.73 -11.70
C PRO A 154 14.06 9.20 -11.68
N LYS A 155 14.65 10.03 -10.79
CA LYS A 155 14.27 11.43 -10.56
C LYS A 155 12.83 11.63 -10.10
N VAL A 156 12.15 10.55 -9.69
CA VAL A 156 10.80 10.57 -9.11
C VAL A 156 10.91 10.65 -7.58
N PRO A 157 10.25 11.62 -6.92
CA PRO A 157 10.25 11.72 -5.46
C PRO A 157 9.56 10.54 -4.77
N TYR A 158 10.24 9.98 -3.77
CA TYR A 158 9.73 8.87 -2.95
C TYR A 158 9.47 9.31 -1.50
N SER A 159 8.35 8.85 -0.93
CA SER A 159 8.08 8.90 0.51
C SER A 159 8.02 7.48 1.05
N ILE A 160 8.70 7.21 2.17
CA ILE A 160 8.71 5.92 2.85
C ILE A 160 8.10 6.07 4.23
N ILE A 161 7.13 5.22 4.55
CA ILE A 161 6.56 5.07 5.89
C ILE A 161 7.02 3.71 6.41
N ALA A 162 7.90 3.73 7.39
CA ALA A 162 8.47 2.57 8.04
C ALA A 162 7.79 2.33 9.39
N GLY A 163 7.02 1.26 9.48
CA GLY A 163 6.48 0.74 10.73
C GLY A 163 7.61 0.19 11.58
N ASN A 164 7.48 0.40 12.89
CA ASN A 164 8.42 -0.05 13.87
C ASN A 164 7.67 -0.40 15.17
N THR A 165 7.54 -1.70 15.45
CA THR A 165 6.86 -2.19 16.66
C THR A 165 7.58 -1.80 17.95
N SER A 166 8.90 -1.62 17.91
CA SER A 166 9.69 -1.30 19.11
C SER A 166 9.35 0.07 19.72
N ILE A 167 8.93 1.03 18.88
CA ILE A 167 8.60 2.41 19.28
C ILE A 167 7.10 2.64 19.49
N ILE A 168 6.28 1.59 19.53
CA ILE A 168 4.88 1.73 19.92
C ILE A 168 4.84 2.28 21.37
N PRO A 169 4.10 3.37 21.64
CA PRO A 169 4.05 3.99 22.95
C PRO A 169 3.68 3.01 24.07
N ALA A 170 4.39 3.05 25.19
CA ALA A 170 4.17 2.18 26.34
C ALA A 170 2.74 2.23 26.92
N ALA A 171 2.02 3.34 26.73
CA ALA A 171 0.61 3.47 27.10
C ALA A 171 -0.35 2.64 26.22
N LEU A 172 0.10 2.20 25.05
CA LEU A 172 -0.57 1.22 24.20
C LEU A 172 -0.07 -0.21 24.46
N LYS A 173 1.08 -0.38 25.14
CA LYS A 173 1.73 -1.67 25.49
C LYS A 173 1.10 -2.43 26.67
N ALA A 174 -0.16 -2.15 26.96
CA ALA A 174 -0.81 -2.73 28.14
C ALA A 174 -1.21 -4.19 27.87
N GLU A 175 -0.42 -5.08 28.49
CA GLU A 175 -0.64 -6.53 28.69
C GLU A 175 -0.11 -7.49 27.62
N ALA A 176 1.21 -7.56 27.45
CA ALA A 176 1.87 -8.76 26.90
C ALA A 176 2.71 -9.44 28.01
N ASN A 177 2.08 -10.37 28.73
CA ASN A 177 2.70 -11.10 29.83
C ASN A 177 3.58 -12.25 29.32
N GLN A 178 4.69 -12.45 30.05
CA GLN A 178 5.79 -13.35 29.73
C GLN A 178 5.40 -14.82 29.84
N THR A 179 5.63 -15.59 28.77
CA THR A 179 5.90 -17.04 28.82
C THR A 179 6.56 -17.46 27.49
N PHE A 180 7.46 -18.45 27.53
CA PHE A 180 8.12 -18.99 26.32
C PHE A 180 7.06 -19.37 25.28
N SER A 181 7.03 -18.59 24.19
CA SER A 181 5.84 -18.42 23.37
C SER A 181 5.65 -19.57 22.37
N PRO A 182 4.40 -19.95 22.06
CA PRO A 182 4.07 -20.69 20.85
C PRO A 182 4.77 -20.15 19.59
N LEU A 183 4.97 -18.82 19.55
CA LEU A 183 5.83 -18.16 18.57
C LEU A 183 7.24 -18.75 18.56
N GLN A 184 7.98 -18.74 19.67
CA GLN A 184 9.36 -19.24 19.71
C GLN A 184 9.47 -20.70 19.24
N ARG A 185 8.46 -21.54 19.52
CA ARG A 185 8.40 -22.94 19.04
C ARG A 185 8.10 -23.05 17.55
N LEU A 186 7.29 -22.17 16.99
CA LEU A 186 7.01 -22.14 15.56
C LEU A 186 8.17 -21.50 14.77
N MET A 187 8.76 -20.42 15.29
CA MET A 187 9.91 -19.74 14.68
C MET A 187 11.09 -20.70 14.54
N GLN A 188 11.38 -21.48 15.59
CA GLN A 188 12.39 -22.54 15.53
C GLN A 188 12.13 -23.62 14.45
N LYS A 189 10.89 -23.75 13.95
CA LYS A 189 10.55 -24.67 12.86
C LYS A 189 10.63 -24.02 11.48
N LEU A 190 10.33 -22.73 11.38
CA LEU A 190 10.28 -21.99 10.11
C LEU A 190 11.64 -21.40 9.74
N PHE A 191 12.53 -21.19 10.71
CA PHE A 191 13.75 -20.43 10.49
C PHE A 191 15.01 -21.14 10.93
N ASP A 192 16.02 -21.09 10.06
CA ASP A 192 17.39 -21.42 10.44
C ASP A 192 17.80 -20.56 11.64
N LYS A 193 18.35 -21.21 12.66
CA LYS A 193 18.57 -20.69 14.03
C LYS A 193 19.32 -19.35 14.15
N ALA A 194 19.90 -18.82 13.07
CA ALA A 194 20.66 -17.57 13.05
C ALA A 194 19.88 -16.35 12.51
N VAL A 195 18.93 -16.55 11.60
CA VAL A 195 18.19 -15.46 10.94
C VAL A 195 17.12 -14.87 11.86
N ASP A 196 16.49 -15.73 12.67
CA ASP A 196 15.46 -15.36 13.62
C ASP A 196 15.92 -14.40 14.71
N LEU A 197 16.98 -14.76 15.41
CA LEU A 197 17.44 -13.94 16.53
C LEU A 197 17.82 -12.55 16.03
N ALA A 198 18.49 -12.48 14.88
CA ALA A 198 18.88 -11.22 14.27
C ALA A 198 17.65 -10.39 13.84
N PHE A 199 16.63 -10.97 13.21
CA PHE A 199 15.43 -10.22 12.80
C PHE A 199 14.66 -9.65 14.00
N PHE A 200 14.41 -10.47 15.03
CA PHE A 200 13.65 -10.07 16.21
C PHE A 200 14.39 -9.02 17.07
N GLU A 201 15.72 -9.02 17.06
CA GLU A 201 16.51 -7.99 17.75
C GLU A 201 16.54 -6.65 17.00
N GLN A 202 16.26 -6.64 15.70
CA GLN A 202 16.20 -5.41 14.91
C GLN A 202 14.80 -4.77 14.96
N PRO A 203 14.71 -3.43 14.95
CA PRO A 203 13.43 -2.75 14.74
C PRO A 203 12.77 -3.23 13.44
N ASN A 204 11.51 -3.65 13.53
CA ASN A 204 10.76 -4.23 12.42
C ASN A 204 9.25 -3.96 12.57
N ASP A 205 8.52 -4.12 11.48
CA ASP A 205 7.05 -3.99 11.45
C ASP A 205 6.33 -5.34 11.51
N ILE A 206 6.92 -6.37 12.14
CA ILE A 206 6.49 -7.79 12.15
C ILE A 206 6.88 -8.55 10.89
N ALA A 207 6.86 -7.91 9.71
CA ALA A 207 7.14 -8.58 8.44
C ALA A 207 8.51 -8.20 7.86
N VAL A 208 8.95 -6.96 8.05
CA VAL A 208 10.13 -6.39 7.40
C VAL A 208 10.92 -5.55 8.42
N THR A 209 12.25 -5.61 8.37
CA THR A 209 13.08 -4.75 9.21
C THR A 209 12.97 -3.30 8.78
N VAL A 210 12.99 -2.38 9.74
CA VAL A 210 13.02 -0.92 9.49
C VAL A 210 14.19 -0.56 8.57
N GLN A 211 15.34 -1.22 8.74
CA GLN A 211 16.50 -1.04 7.87
C GLN A 211 16.18 -1.41 6.42
N SER A 212 15.53 -2.55 6.17
CA SER A 212 15.12 -2.95 4.82
C SER A 212 14.08 -2.00 4.25
N ILE A 213 13.10 -1.56 5.05
CA ILE A 213 12.07 -0.61 4.60
C ILE A 213 12.69 0.70 4.11
N LYS A 214 13.68 1.21 4.86
CA LYS A 214 14.34 2.50 4.59
C LYS A 214 15.43 2.42 3.52
N SER A 215 15.79 1.22 3.06
CA SER A 215 16.92 1.01 2.18
C SER A 215 16.64 1.52 0.75
N LEU A 216 17.30 2.60 0.34
CA LEU A 216 17.34 3.07 -1.04
C LEU A 216 18.73 3.63 -1.33
N GLY A 217 19.08 3.75 -2.62
CA GLY A 217 20.35 4.34 -3.04
C GLY A 217 20.55 5.74 -2.49
N SER A 218 21.73 6.01 -1.91
CA SER A 218 22.08 7.32 -1.34
C SER A 218 22.27 8.42 -2.40
N ASP A 219 22.37 8.04 -3.67
CA ASP A 219 22.56 8.89 -4.84
C ASP A 219 21.25 9.45 -5.43
N ARG A 220 20.10 9.11 -4.83
CA ARG A 220 18.77 9.59 -5.26
C ARG A 220 18.66 11.12 -5.20
N ASN A 221 18.11 11.70 -6.26
CA ASN A 221 17.77 13.11 -6.33
C ASN A 221 16.38 13.28 -6.98
N PRO A 222 15.34 13.64 -6.21
CA PRO A 222 15.40 14.06 -4.81
C PRO A 222 15.63 12.90 -3.82
N GLN A 223 16.18 13.20 -2.65
CA GLN A 223 16.34 12.24 -1.58
C GLN A 223 14.98 11.74 -1.06
N PRO A 224 14.84 10.43 -0.75
CA PRO A 224 13.60 9.88 -0.20
C PRO A 224 13.24 10.53 1.14
N LYS A 225 11.95 10.83 1.33
CA LYS A 225 11.42 11.35 2.59
C LYS A 225 10.97 10.20 3.46
N ILE A 226 11.63 9.97 4.58
CA ILE A 226 11.40 8.79 5.42
C ILE A 226 10.71 9.21 6.72
N GLN A 227 9.61 8.53 7.05
CA GLN A 227 8.90 8.62 8.32
C GLN A 227 8.92 7.26 9.00
N GLU A 228 9.38 7.20 10.24
CA GLU A 228 9.34 6.00 11.06
C GLU A 228 8.24 6.13 12.12
N ILE A 229 7.36 5.13 12.22
CA ILE A 229 6.15 5.21 13.05
C ILE A 229 5.94 3.96 13.89
N GLY A 230 5.34 4.12 15.07
CA GLY A 230 4.94 3.01 15.94
C GLY A 230 3.74 2.26 15.37
N CYS A 231 3.96 1.39 14.39
CA CYS A 231 2.94 0.66 13.63
C CYS A 231 3.49 -0.69 13.17
N ASP A 232 2.63 -1.69 13.01
CA ASP A 232 2.99 -2.95 12.36
C ASP A 232 2.64 -2.93 10.85
N ASN A 233 3.06 -3.98 10.14
CA ASN A 233 2.91 -4.07 8.68
C ASN A 233 1.46 -4.18 8.20
N LEU A 234 0.52 -4.56 9.06
CA LEU A 234 -0.86 -4.89 8.70
C LEU A 234 -1.84 -3.75 9.00
N VAL A 235 -1.43 -2.78 9.81
CA VAL A 235 -2.35 -1.77 10.34
C VAL A 235 -2.06 -0.34 9.87
N TYR A 236 -1.17 -0.14 8.90
CA TYR A 236 -0.88 1.17 8.28
C TYR A 236 -2.15 1.93 7.82
N PHE A 237 -3.17 1.22 7.34
CA PHE A 237 -4.40 1.80 6.79
C PHE A 237 -5.59 1.80 7.74
N THR A 238 -5.42 1.28 8.96
CA THR A 238 -6.51 1.18 9.94
C THR A 238 -6.21 1.96 11.20
N GLU A 239 -4.93 2.09 11.58
CA GLU A 239 -4.54 2.79 12.79
C GLU A 239 -4.33 4.29 12.56
N PRO A 240 -4.74 5.16 13.51
CA PRO A 240 -4.60 6.60 13.38
C PRO A 240 -3.16 7.06 13.10
N VAL A 241 -2.15 6.38 13.67
CA VAL A 241 -0.74 6.71 13.45
C VAL A 241 -0.31 6.46 11.99
N GLY A 242 -0.73 5.34 11.40
CA GLY A 242 -0.46 5.01 10.00
C GLY A 242 -1.19 5.94 9.04
N LEU A 243 -2.49 6.17 9.30
CA LEU A 243 -3.32 7.09 8.52
C LEU A 243 -2.80 8.54 8.57
N THR A 244 -2.28 8.98 9.72
CA THR A 244 -1.68 10.31 9.86
C THR A 244 -0.40 10.45 9.04
N ALA A 245 0.50 9.47 9.12
CA ALA A 245 1.75 9.48 8.34
C ALA A 245 1.47 9.42 6.83
N LEU A 246 0.50 8.60 6.41
CA LEU A 246 0.06 8.53 5.01
C LEU A 246 -0.53 9.86 4.53
N SER A 247 -1.42 10.46 5.32
CA SER A 247 -2.00 11.78 5.03
C SER A 247 -0.91 12.85 4.87
N GLN A 248 0.08 12.88 5.76
CA GLN A 248 1.21 13.80 5.67
C GLN A 248 2.06 13.58 4.41
N ALA A 249 2.37 12.33 4.08
CA ALA A 249 3.13 11.99 2.88
C ALA A 249 2.37 12.41 1.60
N VAL A 250 1.07 12.16 1.55
CA VAL A 250 0.18 12.58 0.44
C VAL A 250 0.16 14.09 0.30
N ILE A 251 -0.11 14.83 1.38
CA ILE A 251 -0.14 16.31 1.34
C ILE A 251 1.22 16.87 0.89
N GLN A 252 2.32 16.27 1.35
CA GLN A 252 3.65 16.71 0.97
C GLN A 252 3.99 16.40 -0.50
N SER A 253 3.50 15.30 -1.05
CA SER A 253 3.69 14.96 -2.48
C SER A 253 3.07 16.01 -3.40
N LEU A 254 1.85 16.48 -3.07
CA LEU A 254 1.13 17.47 -3.86
C LEU A 254 1.80 18.86 -3.82
N LYS A 255 2.36 19.25 -2.67
CA LYS A 255 3.12 20.50 -2.55
C LYS A 255 4.33 20.52 -3.49
N ASN A 256 5.09 19.42 -3.57
CA ASN A 256 6.29 19.38 -4.42
C ASN A 256 5.95 19.44 -5.93
N ASN A 257 4.76 18.96 -6.33
CA ASN A 257 4.30 19.06 -7.73
C ASN A 257 3.74 20.45 -8.09
N SER A 258 3.33 21.24 -7.10
CA SER A 258 2.88 22.62 -7.29
C SER A 258 4.02 23.54 -7.74
N ASP A 259 5.23 23.29 -7.23
CA ASP A 259 6.43 24.07 -7.55
C ASP A 259 6.97 23.79 -8.98
N PHE A 260 6.71 22.59 -9.51
CA PHE A 260 7.04 22.24 -10.90
C PHE A 260 6.14 22.97 -11.93
N GLY A 261 4.88 23.24 -11.56
CA GLY A 261 3.93 23.98 -12.41
C GLY A 261 4.20 25.48 -12.51
N ALA A 262 4.91 26.09 -11.55
CA ALA A 262 5.17 27.52 -11.51
C ALA A 262 6.38 27.96 -12.37
N THR A 263 7.24 27.03 -12.80
CA THR A 263 8.53 27.35 -13.45
C THR A 263 8.48 27.27 -14.99
N THR A 264 7.32 26.97 -15.60
CA THR A 264 7.19 26.83 -17.05
C THR A 264 6.06 27.70 -17.64
N THR A 265 6.07 29.02 -17.39
CA THR A 265 5.18 29.94 -18.12
C THR A 265 5.81 31.30 -18.37
N THR A 266 6.79 31.36 -19.26
CA THR A 266 7.03 32.60 -20.04
C THR A 266 7.62 32.27 -21.40
N LYS A 267 6.78 31.81 -22.33
CA LYS A 267 6.96 32.06 -23.76
C LYS A 267 5.59 32.17 -24.41
N THR A 268 5.16 33.41 -24.53
CA THR A 268 4.03 33.84 -25.35
C THR A 268 4.25 33.36 -26.78
N THR A 269 3.34 32.54 -27.31
CA THR A 269 3.18 32.39 -28.75
C THR A 269 1.69 32.23 -29.04
N THR A 270 1.13 33.31 -29.58
CA THR A 270 -0.20 33.41 -30.18
C THR A 270 -0.29 32.50 -31.41
N VAL A 271 -1.16 31.48 -31.41
CA VAL A 271 -1.77 30.93 -32.64
C VAL A 271 -3.18 30.40 -32.33
N ALA A 272 -4.04 30.60 -33.34
CA ALA A 272 -5.48 30.52 -33.38
C ALA A 272 -6.17 29.19 -33.00
N ASN A 273 -7.45 29.33 -32.63
CA ASN A 273 -8.45 28.28 -32.42
C ASN A 273 -8.40 27.15 -33.47
N PRO A 274 -8.54 25.88 -33.06
CA PRO A 274 -9.00 24.84 -33.95
C PRO A 274 -10.51 24.63 -33.83
N VAL A 275 -11.08 24.48 -35.02
CA VAL A 275 -12.45 24.22 -35.41
C VAL A 275 -12.92 22.86 -34.89
N VAL A 276 -14.16 22.82 -34.42
CA VAL A 276 -14.94 21.60 -34.13
C VAL A 276 -15.16 20.86 -35.44
N ASN A 277 -14.63 19.64 -35.58
CA ASN A 277 -15.02 18.72 -36.64
C ASN A 277 -15.72 17.51 -36.03
N ASP A 278 -17.02 17.51 -36.22
CA ASP A 278 -17.94 16.41 -36.00
C ASP A 278 -17.75 15.40 -37.14
N ILE A 279 -17.33 14.17 -36.83
CA ILE A 279 -17.32 13.07 -37.80
C ILE A 279 -18.06 11.89 -37.17
N THR A 280 -19.32 11.78 -37.56
CA THR A 280 -20.08 10.54 -37.54
C THR A 280 -19.52 9.61 -38.60
N ASN A 281 -19.22 8.36 -38.22
CA ASN A 281 -19.30 7.25 -39.17
C ASN A 281 -19.58 5.94 -38.44
N ASN A 282 -20.57 5.25 -38.98
CA ASN A 282 -21.16 4.01 -38.50
C ASN A 282 -20.74 2.86 -39.43
N SER A 283 -20.90 1.63 -38.93
CA SER A 283 -20.64 0.33 -39.58
C SER A 283 -19.18 -0.18 -39.52
N SER A 284 -18.88 -1.46 -39.34
CA SER A 284 -19.67 -2.65 -39.02
C SER A 284 -18.70 -3.79 -38.64
N GLY A 285 -19.14 -4.64 -37.70
CA GLY A 285 -18.84 -6.07 -37.69
C GLY A 285 -17.40 -6.55 -37.47
N ASN A 286 -16.99 -6.75 -36.21
CA ASN A 286 -16.37 -8.02 -35.82
C ASN A 286 -16.60 -8.33 -34.34
N LYS A 287 -17.08 -9.56 -34.08
CA LYS A 287 -17.54 -10.03 -32.76
C LYS A 287 -16.37 -10.12 -31.77
N ALA A 288 -16.25 -9.14 -30.87
CA ALA A 288 -15.33 -9.20 -29.75
C ALA A 288 -16.04 -9.71 -28.48
N LEU A 289 -15.44 -10.77 -27.93
CA LEU A 289 -15.82 -11.53 -26.74
C LEU A 289 -15.97 -10.62 -25.52
N LYS A 290 -17.16 -10.63 -24.87
CA LYS A 290 -17.50 -9.77 -23.73
C LYS A 290 -16.81 -10.25 -22.43
N TRP A 291 -15.81 -9.52 -21.95
CA TRP A 291 -15.09 -9.74 -20.68
C TRP A 291 -15.72 -9.03 -19.45
N TRP A 292 -17.03 -8.79 -19.43
CA TRP A 292 -17.66 -7.91 -18.43
C TRP A 292 -18.21 -8.62 -17.18
N ILE A 293 -17.61 -9.73 -16.75
CA ILE A 293 -17.93 -10.35 -15.46
C ILE A 293 -16.64 -10.86 -14.84
N ILE A 294 -15.99 -10.02 -14.02
CA ILE A 294 -15.29 -10.32 -12.75
C ILE A 294 -14.87 -8.96 -12.19
N GLY A 295 -15.60 -8.50 -11.18
CA GLY A 295 -15.36 -7.21 -10.52
C GLY A 295 -16.47 -6.83 -9.53
N VAL A 296 -17.13 -7.82 -8.90
CA VAL A 296 -18.28 -7.58 -8.02
C VAL A 296 -17.90 -7.53 -6.52
N VAL A 297 -16.64 -7.76 -6.16
CA VAL A 297 -16.24 -7.77 -4.74
C VAL A 297 -15.82 -6.38 -4.22
N GLY A 298 -15.32 -5.48 -5.08
CA GLY A 298 -14.88 -4.14 -4.68
C GLY A 298 -16.01 -3.13 -4.40
N VAL A 299 -17.20 -3.33 -4.95
CA VAL A 299 -18.33 -2.40 -4.79
C VAL A 299 -19.03 -2.54 -3.43
N LEU A 300 -18.95 -3.72 -2.79
CA LEU A 300 -19.64 -3.97 -1.52
C LEU A 300 -18.91 -3.38 -0.30
N VAL A 301 -17.59 -3.17 -0.38
CA VAL A 301 -16.81 -2.58 0.72
C VAL A 301 -16.98 -1.06 0.79
N ALA A 302 -17.06 -0.37 -0.36
CA ALA A 302 -17.33 1.06 -0.39
C ALA A 302 -18.76 1.42 0.09
N ALA A 303 -19.76 0.59 -0.23
CA ALA A 303 -21.14 0.80 0.19
C ALA A 303 -21.36 0.57 1.70
N SER A 304 -20.63 -0.35 2.32
CA SER A 304 -20.75 -0.66 3.75
C SER A 304 -20.10 0.41 4.64
N ILE A 305 -19.02 1.05 4.18
CA ILE A 305 -18.42 2.20 4.86
C ILE A 305 -19.35 3.43 4.80
N GLY A 306 -20.00 3.67 3.66
CA GLY A 306 -20.97 4.77 3.51
C GLY A 306 -22.20 4.64 4.43
N TRP A 307 -22.72 3.43 4.62
CA TRP A 307 -23.90 3.20 5.48
C TRP A 307 -23.60 3.40 6.97
N LEU A 308 -22.40 3.04 7.43
CA LEU A 308 -22.00 3.20 8.83
C LEU A 308 -21.81 4.68 9.23
N ILE A 309 -21.28 5.51 8.32
CA ILE A 309 -21.06 6.94 8.55
C ILE A 309 -22.40 7.69 8.66
N VAL A 310 -23.37 7.38 7.80
CA VAL A 310 -24.72 8.00 7.84
C VAL A 310 -25.47 7.62 9.12
N LYS A 311 -25.31 6.39 9.62
CA LYS A 311 -25.99 5.93 10.85
C LYS A 311 -25.42 6.56 12.12
N GLN A 312 -24.13 6.91 12.15
CA GLN A 312 -23.53 7.66 13.26
C GLN A 312 -23.94 9.14 13.24
N SER A 313 -24.05 9.76 12.06
CA SER A 313 -24.51 11.16 11.94
C SER A 313 -25.94 11.36 12.46
N ASN A 314 -26.84 10.39 12.26
CA ASN A 314 -28.23 10.48 12.70
C ASN A 314 -28.46 10.24 14.20
N LYS A 315 -27.43 9.84 14.97
CA LYS A 315 -27.54 9.63 16.43
C LYS A 315 -27.13 10.85 17.26
N THR A 316 -26.60 11.90 16.64
CA THR A 316 -26.09 13.08 17.34
C THR A 316 -26.91 14.31 16.95
N GLN A 317 -28.13 14.39 17.46
CA GLN A 317 -28.90 15.64 17.50
C GLN A 317 -29.32 15.87 18.97
N PRO A 318 -28.98 17.01 19.61
CA PRO A 318 -29.38 17.26 20.99
C PRO A 318 -30.87 17.56 21.06
N SER A 319 -31.58 16.84 21.94
CA SER A 319 -32.96 17.13 22.30
C SER A 319 -33.04 18.40 23.17
N ASN A 320 -33.48 19.52 22.59
CA ASN A 320 -33.98 20.66 23.36
C ASN A 320 -35.37 20.31 23.90
N GLN A 321 -35.47 20.01 25.20
CA GLN A 321 -36.74 19.93 25.91
C GLN A 321 -37.16 21.33 26.38
N SER A 322 -38.21 21.86 25.77
CA SER A 322 -39.05 22.90 26.35
C SER A 322 -40.27 22.24 27.01
N GLN A 323 -40.35 22.32 28.34
CA GLN A 323 -41.56 21.97 29.10
C GLN A 323 -42.67 23.01 28.89
N PRO A 324 -43.94 22.58 28.81
CA PRO A 324 -45.06 23.36 29.29
C PRO A 324 -45.65 22.77 30.57
N SER A 325 -46.18 23.69 31.34
CA SER A 325 -46.77 23.60 32.67
C SER A 325 -48.17 22.98 32.74
N GLN A 326 -48.49 22.51 33.95
CA GLN A 326 -49.80 22.48 34.65
C GLN A 326 -50.53 21.14 34.86
N ASN A 327 -50.67 20.83 36.16
CA ASN A 327 -51.85 20.40 36.94
C ASN A 327 -52.67 19.17 36.50
N LEU A 328 -52.87 18.21 37.40
CA LEU A 328 -53.98 18.17 38.39
C LEU A 328 -53.94 16.87 39.23
N SER A 329 -54.18 16.99 40.55
CA SER A 329 -54.96 16.11 41.46
C SER A 329 -54.94 14.57 41.30
N GLN A 330 -54.78 13.71 42.31
CA GLN A 330 -55.12 13.72 43.74
C GLN A 330 -54.13 12.87 44.53
#